data_AF-A0A534NE28-F1
#
_entry.id   AF-A0A534NE28-F1
#
_cell.length_a   1.000
_cell.length_b   1.000
_cell.length_c   1.000
_cell.angle_alpha   90.00
_cell.angle_beta   90.00
_cell.angle_gamma   90.00
#
_symmetry.space_group_name_H-M   'P 1'
#
loop_
_entity.id
_entity.type
_entity.pdbx_description
1 polymer ?
#
loop_
_entity_poly.entity_id
_entity_poly.type
_entity_poly.pdbx_seq_one_letter_code
_entity_poly.pdbx_strand_id
1 'polypeptide(L)' 'LGKLKGKIFRIGHLGAFNDLTLCGTLSGVEMGLDLAGVPHRPGGVRAAMEHLAATVPEGQG' A
#
# COMPACT_ATOMS: atom_id res chain seq x y z
N LEU A 1 -19.37 -2.52 11.35
CA LEU A 1 -18.07 -3.24 11.40
C LEU A 1 -18.16 -4.74 11.71
N GLY A 2 -19.21 -5.24 12.39
CA GLY A 2 -19.26 -6.63 12.88
C GLY A 2 -19.08 -7.74 11.82
N LYS A 3 -19.64 -7.57 10.61
CA LYS A 3 -19.57 -8.60 9.54
C LYS A 3 -18.18 -8.82 8.95
N LEU A 4 -17.27 -7.85 9.11
CA LEU A 4 -15.91 -7.88 8.53
C LEU A 4 -14.82 -8.13 9.58
N LYS A 5 -15.20 -8.28 10.85
CA LYS A 5 -14.26 -8.51 11.96
C LYS A 5 -13.45 -9.78 11.71
N GLY A 6 -12.13 -9.67 11.78
CA GLY A 6 -11.20 -10.78 11.55
C GLY A 6 -11.06 -11.23 10.09
N LYS A 7 -11.76 -10.58 9.14
CA LYS A 7 -11.69 -10.91 7.71
C LYS A 7 -10.96 -9.87 6.88
N ILE A 8 -10.73 -8.68 7.43
CA ILE A 8 -10.05 -7.57 6.75
C ILE A 8 -9.00 -6.95 7.67
N PHE A 9 -7.95 -6.42 7.05
CA PHE A 9 -7.10 -5.39 7.64
C PHE A 9 -7.33 -4.07 6.91
N ARG A 10 -6.91 -2.96 7.51
CA ARG A 10 -7.07 -1.62 6.93
C ARG A 10 -5.73 -0.91 6.98
N ILE A 11 -5.38 -0.27 5.88
CA ILE A 11 -4.28 0.70 5.82
C ILE A 11 -4.93 2.07 6.00
N GLY A 12 -4.73 2.69 7.15
CA GLY A 12 -5.22 4.05 7.39
C GLY A 12 -4.20 5.07 6.89
N HIS A 13 -4.66 6.08 6.17
CA HIS A 13 -3.84 7.24 5.81
C HIS A 13 -4.50 8.51 6.38
N LEU A 14 -3.90 9.10 7.41
CA LEU A 14 -4.35 10.35 8.04
C LEU A 14 -3.11 11.19 8.39
N GLY A 15 -3.15 12.49 8.11
CA GLY A 15 -2.01 13.39 8.34
C GLY A 15 -0.93 13.30 7.25
N ALA A 16 0.34 13.46 7.63
CA ALA A 16 1.49 13.47 6.71
C ALA A 16 1.79 12.06 6.18
N PHE A 17 1.03 11.65 5.18
CA PHE A 17 1.18 10.39 4.47
C PHE A 17 1.60 10.69 3.03
N ASN A 18 2.91 10.62 2.79
CA ASN A 18 3.52 10.89 1.49
C ASN A 18 3.77 9.59 0.71
N ASP A 19 4.13 9.74 -0.55
CA ASP A 19 4.35 8.64 -1.50
C ASP A 19 5.40 7.64 -0.99
N LEU A 20 6.45 8.11 -0.33
CA LEU A 20 7.49 7.23 0.24
C LEU A 20 6.92 6.36 1.38
N THR A 21 6.16 6.95 2.30
CA THR A 21 5.51 6.22 3.40
C THR A 21 4.45 5.25 2.88
N LEU A 22 3.71 5.62 1.83
CA LEU A 22 2.77 4.73 1.15
C LEU A 22 3.51 3.53 0.55
N CYS A 23 4.58 3.75 -0.22
CA CYS A 23 5.40 2.69 -0.79
C CYS A 23 5.99 1.77 0.28
N GLY A 24 6.53 2.33 1.38
CA GLY A 24 7.03 1.54 2.51
C GLY A 24 5.93 0.67 3.15
N THR A 25 4.72 1.22 3.29
CA THR A 25 3.55 0.48 3.80
C THR A 25 3.18 -0.69 2.90
N LEU A 26 3.10 -0.46 1.59
CA LEU A 26 2.77 -1.49 0.61
C LEU A 26 3.85 -2.58 0.55
N SER A 27 5.13 -2.22 0.69
CA SER A 27 6.24 -3.17 0.78
C SER A 27 6.10 -4.10 1.97
N GLY A 28 5.77 -3.55 3.14
CA GLY A 28 5.52 -4.37 4.34
C GLY A 28 4.32 -5.31 4.18
N VAL A 29 3.26 -4.87 3.49
CA VAL A 29 2.10 -5.72 3.19
C VAL A 29 2.47 -6.85 2.24
N GLU A 30 3.13 -6.56 1.12
CA GLU A 30 3.53 -7.57 0.13
C GLU A 30 4.45 -8.62 0.76
N MET A 31 5.50 -8.18 1.48
CA MET A 31 6.38 -9.07 2.25
C MET A 31 5.62 -9.91 3.28
N GLY A 32 4.67 -9.30 4.01
CA GLY A 32 3.89 -9.98 5.04
C GLY A 32 2.98 -11.06 4.45
N LEU A 33 2.36 -10.80 3.29
CA LEU A 33 1.54 -11.78 2.59
C LEU A 33 2.38 -12.96 2.08
N ASP A 34 3.58 -12.69 1.55
CA ASP A 34 4.53 -13.71 1.13
C ASP A 34 4.94 -14.61 2.31
N LEU A 35 5.39 -14.01 3.41
CA LEU A 35 5.82 -14.75 4.62
C LEU A 35 4.67 -15.56 5.24
N ALA A 36 3.43 -15.08 5.12
CA ALA A 36 2.25 -15.77 5.61
C ALA A 36 1.72 -16.84 4.63
N GLY A 37 2.31 -17.00 3.44
CA GLY A 37 1.84 -17.92 2.41
C GLY A 37 0.48 -17.55 1.84
N VAL A 38 0.08 -16.28 1.93
CA VAL A 38 -1.21 -15.81 1.40
C VAL A 38 -1.06 -15.62 -0.12
N PRO A 39 -1.88 -16.30 -0.95
CA PRO A 39 -1.83 -16.12 -2.40
C PRO A 39 -2.14 -14.67 -2.76
N HIS A 40 -1.20 -14.03 -3.44
CA HIS A 40 -1.35 -12.68 -3.98
C HIS A 40 -0.54 -12.55 -5.27
N ARG A 41 -0.77 -11.45 -5.99
CA ARG A 41 0.00 -11.14 -7.20
C ARG A 41 1.23 -10.31 -6.79
N PRO A 42 2.46 -10.78 -7.04
CA PRO A 42 3.66 -10.00 -6.76
C PRO A 42 3.80 -8.82 -7.72
N GLY A 43 4.57 -7.82 -7.30
CA GLY A 43 4.82 -6.57 -8.02
C GLY A 43 3.84 -5.44 -7.68
N GLY A 44 3.08 -5.56 -6.60
CA GLY A 44 2.12 -4.53 -6.18
C GLY A 44 2.79 -3.20 -5.85
N VAL A 45 3.92 -3.24 -5.14
CA VAL A 45 4.73 -2.04 -4.83
C VAL A 45 5.21 -1.35 -6.10
N ARG A 46 5.70 -2.12 -7.09
CA ARG A 46 6.16 -1.57 -8.36
C ARG A 46 5.03 -0.86 -9.11
N ALA A 47 3.85 -1.48 -9.18
CA ALA A 47 2.68 -0.87 -9.81
C ALA A 47 2.28 0.44 -9.11
N ALA A 48 2.37 0.51 -7.78
CA ALA A 48 2.10 1.73 -7.04
C ALA A 48 3.13 2.83 -7.35
N MET A 49 4.42 2.50 -7.38
CA MET A 49 5.48 3.45 -7.73
C MET A 49 5.31 4.00 -9.16
N GLU A 50 5.00 3.14 -10.12
CA GLU A 50 4.71 3.54 -11.51
C GLU A 50 3.53 4.52 -11.58
N HIS A 51 2.48 4.27 -10.80
CA HIS A 51 1.34 5.17 -10.71
C HIS A 51 1.72 6.53 -10.11
N LEU A 52 2.37 6.54 -8.94
CA LEU A 52 2.74 7.76 -8.22
C LEU A 52 3.68 8.64 -9.05
N ALA A 53 4.66 8.04 -9.73
CA ALA A 53 5.57 8.73 -10.63
C ALA A 53 4.84 9.39 -11.82
N ALA A 54 3.73 8.80 -12.28
CA ALA A 54 2.90 9.35 -13.34
C ALA A 54 1.91 10.41 -12.84
N THR A 55 1.66 10.51 -11.53
CA THR A 55 0.61 11.36 -10.93
C THR A 55 1.16 12.45 -10.01
N VAL A 56 2.31 13.05 -10.34
CA VAL A 56 2.88 14.18 -9.55
C VAL A 56 1.78 15.19 -9.20
N PRO A 57 1.50 15.46 -7.91
CA PRO A 57 0.48 16.43 -7.52
C PRO A 57 0.86 17.84 -8.02
N GLU A 58 -0.12 18.61 -8.50
CA GLU A 58 0.07 20.03 -8.78
C GLU A 58 0.68 20.73 -7.54
N GLY A 59 1.90 21.26 -7.68
CA GLY A 59 2.52 22.14 -6.68
C GLY A 59 3.88 21.74 -6.12
N GLN A 60 4.59 20.75 -6.65
CA GLN A 60 5.99 20.47 -6.29
C GLN A 60 6.88 20.23 -7.53
N GLY A 61 6.98 21.28 -8.35
CA GLY A 61 8.00 21.44 -9.40
C GLY A 61 8.69 22.78 -9.26
#